data_AF-A0A662IQT4-F1
#
_entry.id   AF-A0A662IQT4-F1
#
_cell.length_a   1.000
_cell.length_b   1.000
_cell.length_c   1.000
_cell.angle_alpha   90.00
_cell.angle_beta   90.00
_cell.angle_gamma   90.00
#
_symmetry.space_group_name_H-M   'P 1'
#
loop_
_entity.id
_entity.type
_entity.pdbx_description
1 polymer ?
#
loop_
_entity_poly.entity_id
_entity_poly.type
_entity_poly.pdbx_seq_one_letter_code
_entity_poly.pdbx_strand_id
1 'polypeptide(L)'
;MTDFERFEVYGIGVYYPKGWSVDVKKLKRDDGEVVFKSAEGPYLTVIWGPLNKVLKKHSNLDNYVEYMIQGLTKSRRIRKFEVLSREVTEINGHRAFITHMRMLVRYGGLLIKTFLGQDVWTMHLFCDDTRRFVVVYDIGGMGFEHENEKRFKKALENFTCH
;
A
#
# COMPACT_ATOMS: atom_id res chain seq x y z
N MET A 1 8.47 12.14 22.31
CA MET A 1 8.16 10.69 22.43
C MET A 1 7.46 10.31 21.13
N THR A 2 7.94 9.33 20.37
CA THR A 2 7.53 9.14 18.97
C THR A 2 6.14 8.50 18.85
N ASP A 3 5.22 9.14 18.10
CA ASP A 3 3.84 8.67 17.83
C ASP A 3 3.78 7.41 16.93
N PHE A 4 4.94 6.86 16.56
CA PHE A 4 5.11 5.77 15.61
C PHE A 4 6.12 4.74 16.15
N GLU A 5 5.92 3.49 15.74
CA GLU A 5 6.80 2.35 15.96
C GLU A 5 7.35 1.86 14.62
N ARG A 6 8.51 1.18 14.64
CA ARG A 6 9.13 0.62 13.44
C ARG A 6 8.95 -0.89 13.43
N PHE A 7 8.44 -1.40 12.32
CA PHE A 7 8.47 -2.83 12.02
C PHE A 7 9.58 -3.10 11.02
N GLU A 8 10.40 -4.13 11.28
CA GLU A 8 11.48 -4.51 10.39
C GLU A 8 11.60 -6.03 10.27
N VAL A 9 11.60 -6.54 9.04
CA VAL A 9 11.80 -7.96 8.76
C VAL A 9 12.43 -8.17 7.39
N TYR A 10 13.43 -9.04 7.30
CA TYR A 10 14.11 -9.38 6.03
C TYR A 10 14.58 -8.15 5.22
N GLY A 11 15.07 -7.11 5.90
CA GLY A 11 15.51 -5.82 5.31
C GLY A 11 14.36 -4.87 4.96
N ILE A 12 13.10 -5.29 5.09
CA ILE A 12 11.93 -4.44 4.87
C ILE A 12 11.59 -3.73 6.18
N GLY A 13 11.73 -2.40 6.18
CA GLY A 13 11.50 -1.54 7.34
C GLY A 13 10.45 -0.48 7.05
N VAL A 14 9.47 -0.32 7.94
CA VAL A 14 8.36 0.62 7.79
C VAL A 14 7.94 1.18 9.15
N TYR A 15 7.53 2.45 9.20
CA TYR A 15 6.89 3.02 10.38
C TYR A 15 5.38 2.83 10.35
N TYR A 16 4.79 2.58 11.52
CA TYR A 16 3.33 2.52 11.68
C TYR A 16 2.93 3.22 12.99
N PRO A 17 1.70 3.73 13.12
CA PRO A 17 1.28 4.45 14.32
C PRO A 17 1.33 3.57 15.57
N LYS A 18 1.79 4.14 16.68
CA LYS A 18 1.87 3.44 17.96
C LYS A 18 0.48 2.95 18.41
N GLY A 19 0.42 1.72 18.92
CA GLY A 19 -0.82 1.12 19.43
C GLY A 19 -1.69 0.47 18.35
N TRP A 20 -1.31 0.55 17.07
CA TRP A 20 -1.92 -0.28 16.03
C TRP A 20 -1.48 -1.73 16.20
N SER A 21 -2.40 -2.65 15.91
CA SER A 21 -2.10 -4.09 15.93
C SER A 21 -1.37 -4.50 14.66
N VAL A 22 -0.44 -5.46 14.80
CA VAL A 22 0.31 -6.04 13.68
C VAL A 22 -0.26 -7.42 13.36
N ASP A 23 -0.82 -7.57 12.17
CA ASP A 23 -1.45 -8.80 11.67
C ASP A 23 -0.60 -9.36 10.52
N VAL A 24 0.19 -10.38 10.82
CA VAL A 24 1.09 -11.03 9.87
C VAL A 24 0.30 -12.08 9.07
N LYS A 25 0.01 -11.78 7.80
CA LYS A 25 -0.70 -12.71 6.89
C LYS A 25 0.24 -13.73 6.27
N LYS A 26 1.44 -13.29 5.89
CA LYS A 26 2.50 -14.13 5.32
C LYS A 26 3.86 -13.60 5.76
N LEU A 27 4.78 -14.48 6.13
CA LEU A 27 6.11 -14.09 6.61
C LEU A 27 7.22 -14.97 6.06
N LYS A 28 7.41 -14.96 4.74
CA LYS A 28 8.58 -15.59 4.10
C LYS A 28 9.52 -14.50 3.59
N ARG A 29 10.82 -14.79 3.54
CA ARG A 29 11.85 -13.86 3.03
C ARG A 29 11.47 -13.26 1.67
N ASP A 30 10.94 -14.09 0.77
CA ASP A 30 10.63 -13.72 -0.62
C ASP A 30 9.13 -13.55 -0.91
N ASP A 31 8.25 -13.72 0.07
CA ASP A 31 6.78 -13.61 -0.08
C ASP A 31 6.13 -13.33 1.27
N GLY A 32 5.70 -12.09 1.48
CA GLY A 32 5.13 -11.67 2.75
C GLY A 32 4.11 -10.55 2.64
N GLU A 33 3.31 -10.46 3.69
CA GLU A 33 2.21 -9.53 3.81
C GLU A 33 1.96 -9.28 5.29
N VAL A 34 2.11 -8.02 5.69
CA VAL A 34 1.90 -7.54 7.07
C VAL A 34 0.93 -6.39 7.02
N VAL A 35 -0.10 -6.44 7.88
CA VAL A 35 -1.14 -5.42 7.98
C VAL A 35 -1.10 -4.79 9.36
N PHE A 36 -0.96 -3.47 9.42
CA PHE A 36 -1.05 -2.66 10.63
C PHE A 36 -2.45 -2.07 10.71
N LYS A 37 -3.19 -2.34 11.79
CA LYS A 37 -4.61 -1.95 11.92
C LYS A 37 -4.84 -1.10 13.15
N SER A 38 -5.52 0.03 12.94
CA SER A 38 -6.18 0.77 14.02
C SER A 38 -7.41 0.00 14.53
N ALA A 39 -7.90 0.37 15.71
CA ALA A 39 -9.19 -0.08 16.21
C ALA A 39 -10.38 0.49 15.41
N GLU A 40 -10.19 1.61 14.72
CA GLU A 40 -11.25 2.44 14.13
C GLU A 40 -11.43 2.25 12.62
N GLY A 41 -10.62 1.40 11.99
CA GLY A 41 -10.79 1.02 10.59
C GLY A 41 -9.58 1.30 9.69
N PRO A 42 -8.87 2.44 9.78
CA PRO A 42 -7.68 2.68 8.99
C PRO A 42 -6.63 1.58 9.13
N TYR A 43 -5.98 1.25 8.03
CA TYR A 43 -4.91 0.26 8.01
C TYR A 43 -3.85 0.57 6.98
N LEU A 44 -2.64 0.15 7.29
CA LEU A 44 -1.45 0.22 6.46
C LEU A 44 -1.02 -1.22 6.18
N THR A 45 -0.66 -1.53 4.94
CA THR A 45 -0.22 -2.86 4.55
C THR A 45 1.09 -2.78 3.80
N VAL A 46 2.00 -3.70 4.11
CA VAL A 46 3.22 -3.94 3.34
C VAL A 46 3.17 -5.34 2.74
N ILE A 47 3.30 -5.43 1.43
CA ILE A 47 3.38 -6.69 0.67
C ILE A 47 4.72 -6.72 -0.05
N TRP A 48 5.39 -7.87 0.00
CA TRP A 48 6.51 -8.15 -0.87
C TRP A 48 6.38 -9.52 -1.50
N GLY A 49 6.96 -9.69 -2.67
CA GLY A 49 6.95 -10.96 -3.36
C GLY A 49 8.03 -11.04 -4.43
N PRO A 50 8.16 -12.19 -5.10
CA PRO A 50 9.25 -12.42 -6.03
C PRO A 50 9.04 -11.61 -7.32
N LEU A 51 9.99 -10.73 -7.64
CA LEU A 51 9.91 -9.78 -8.75
C LEU A 51 9.73 -10.50 -10.10
N ASN A 52 10.38 -11.66 -10.27
CA ASN A 52 10.26 -12.46 -11.49
C ASN A 52 8.83 -12.90 -11.80
N LYS A 53 7.95 -13.08 -10.80
CA LYS A 53 6.54 -13.43 -11.02
C LYS A 53 5.76 -12.25 -11.61
N VAL A 54 6.08 -11.03 -11.20
CA VAL A 54 5.50 -9.80 -11.74
C VAL A 54 6.04 -9.54 -13.15
N LEU A 55 7.36 -9.65 -13.33
CA LEU A 55 8.02 -9.40 -14.62
C LEU A 55 7.62 -10.37 -15.73
N LYS A 56 7.15 -11.58 -15.40
CA LYS A 56 6.55 -12.52 -16.37
C LYS A 56 5.29 -11.97 -17.06
N LYS A 57 4.58 -11.03 -16.42
CA LYS A 57 3.30 -10.47 -16.89
C LYS A 57 3.39 -9.00 -17.25
N HIS A 58 4.32 -8.27 -16.62
CA HIS A 58 4.46 -6.82 -16.77
C HIS A 58 5.92 -6.49 -16.99
N SER A 59 6.24 -5.83 -18.11
CA SER A 59 7.62 -5.65 -18.54
C SER A 59 8.48 -4.80 -17.58
N ASN A 60 7.86 -3.89 -16.85
CA ASN A 60 8.51 -2.94 -15.95
C ASN A 60 7.51 -2.40 -14.89
N LEU A 61 8.01 -1.55 -14.00
CA LEU A 61 7.23 -0.95 -12.91
C LEU A 61 6.05 -0.13 -13.43
N ASP A 62 6.24 0.68 -14.49
CA ASP A 62 5.18 1.51 -15.09
C ASP A 62 4.01 0.64 -15.58
N ASN A 63 4.32 -0.44 -16.29
CA ASN A 63 3.34 -1.40 -16.80
C ASN A 63 2.59 -2.10 -15.66
N TYR A 64 3.28 -2.41 -14.56
CA TYR A 64 2.67 -3.04 -13.40
C TYR A 64 1.72 -2.08 -12.66
N VAL A 65 2.15 -0.84 -12.41
CA VAL A 65 1.33 0.19 -11.78
C VAL A 65 0.08 0.44 -12.60
N GLU A 66 0.23 0.67 -13.91
CA GLU A 66 -0.91 0.90 -14.81
C GLU A 66 -1.89 -0.28 -14.82
N TYR A 67 -1.39 -1.52 -14.84
CA TYR A 67 -2.22 -2.71 -14.71
C TYR A 67 -3.05 -2.72 -13.40
N MET A 68 -2.42 -2.36 -12.27
CA MET A 68 -3.10 -2.30 -10.97
C MET A 68 -4.23 -1.26 -10.97
N ILE A 69 -3.98 -0.07 -11.50
CA ILE A 69 -4.98 1.00 -11.60
C ILE A 69 -6.13 0.61 -12.52
N GLN A 70 -5.83 0.03 -13.68
CA GLN A 70 -6.88 -0.47 -14.58
C GLN A 70 -7.72 -1.57 -13.92
N GLY A 71 -7.10 -2.41 -13.08
CA GLY A 71 -7.80 -3.40 -12.27
C GLY A 71 -8.80 -2.75 -11.30
N LEU A 72 -8.41 -1.66 -10.64
CA LEU A 72 -9.31 -0.90 -9.75
C LEU A 72 -10.46 -0.25 -10.54
N THR A 73 -10.16 0.40 -11.66
CA THR A 73 -11.17 1.02 -12.54
C THR A 73 -12.20 0.02 -13.07
N LYS A 74 -11.77 -1.20 -13.40
CA LYS A 74 -12.65 -2.26 -13.93
C LYS A 74 -13.39 -3.05 -12.82
N SER A 75 -13.07 -2.82 -11.55
CA SER A 75 -13.64 -3.59 -10.44
C SER A 75 -15.11 -3.26 -10.20
N ARG A 76 -15.97 -4.28 -10.24
CA ARG A 76 -17.41 -4.14 -9.89
C ARG A 76 -17.64 -3.77 -8.42
N ARG A 77 -16.62 -3.87 -7.56
CA ARG A 77 -16.70 -3.49 -6.14
C ARG A 77 -16.36 -2.02 -5.90
N ILE A 78 -15.84 -1.33 -6.92
CA ILE A 78 -15.37 0.05 -6.82
C ILE A 78 -16.31 0.95 -7.64
N ARG A 79 -16.61 2.13 -7.10
CA ARG A 79 -17.34 3.21 -7.78
C ARG A 79 -16.63 4.52 -7.53
N LYS A 80 -16.88 5.52 -8.41
CA LYS A 80 -16.28 6.86 -8.31
C LYS A 80 -14.77 6.81 -8.05
N PHE A 81 -14.08 5.95 -8.80
CA PHE A 81 -12.63 5.83 -8.73
C PHE A 81 -12.00 7.06 -9.35
N GLU A 82 -11.06 7.66 -8.64
CA GLU A 82 -10.32 8.83 -9.08
C GLU A 82 -8.87 8.71 -8.63
N VAL A 83 -7.93 9.01 -9.53
CA VAL A 83 -6.52 9.20 -9.19
C VAL A 83 -6.34 10.69 -8.97
N LEU A 84 -6.02 11.09 -7.74
CA LEU A 84 -5.84 12.50 -7.37
C LEU A 84 -4.43 12.98 -7.67
N SER A 85 -3.43 12.13 -7.40
CA SER A 85 -2.05 12.42 -7.74
C SER A 85 -1.30 11.13 -8.04
N ARG A 86 -0.26 11.27 -8.86
CA ARG A 86 0.74 10.24 -9.09
C ARG A 86 2.08 10.93 -9.27
N GLU A 87 3.06 10.47 -8.52
CA GLU A 87 4.43 10.96 -8.62
C GLU A 87 5.42 9.80 -8.72
N VAL A 88 6.52 10.08 -9.38
CA VAL A 88 7.70 9.22 -9.42
C VAL A 88 8.70 9.81 -8.46
N THR A 89 9.21 8.99 -7.55
CA THR A 89 10.21 9.39 -6.57
C THR A 89 11.27 8.30 -6.41
N GLU A 90 12.28 8.57 -5.61
CA GLU A 90 13.29 7.60 -5.21
C GLU A 90 13.10 7.24 -3.73
N ILE A 91 13.03 5.94 -3.43
CA ILE A 91 12.93 5.40 -2.08
C ILE A 91 14.00 4.33 -1.93
N ASN A 92 14.88 4.50 -0.95
CA ASN A 92 15.98 3.57 -0.66
C ASN A 92 16.81 3.22 -1.92
N GLY A 93 17.15 4.24 -2.74
CA GLY A 93 17.92 4.07 -3.98
C GLY A 93 17.17 3.44 -5.15
N HIS A 94 15.86 3.21 -5.03
CA HIS A 94 15.05 2.64 -6.10
C HIS A 94 13.95 3.60 -6.55
N ARG A 95 13.67 3.57 -7.85
CA ARG A 95 12.51 4.26 -8.42
C ARG A 95 11.21 3.66 -7.85
N ALA A 96 10.34 4.53 -7.36
CA ALA A 96 9.04 4.19 -6.82
C ALA A 96 7.92 5.06 -7.40
N PHE A 97 6.73 4.49 -7.51
CA PHE A 97 5.51 5.24 -7.81
C PHE A 97 4.69 5.44 -6.55
N ILE A 98 4.43 6.69 -6.18
CA ILE A 98 3.44 7.02 -5.17
C ILE A 98 2.16 7.46 -5.89
N THR A 99 1.02 6.86 -5.53
CA THR A 99 -0.30 7.19 -6.10
C THR A 99 -1.30 7.44 -4.99
N HIS A 100 -1.97 8.59 -5.04
CA HIS A 100 -3.10 8.95 -4.19
C HIS A 100 -4.40 8.78 -4.96
N MET A 101 -5.34 8.07 -4.38
CA MET A 101 -6.61 7.71 -5.02
C MET A 101 -7.77 7.91 -4.05
N ARG A 102 -8.94 8.21 -4.62
CA ARG A 102 -10.22 8.14 -3.91
C ARG A 102 -11.14 7.16 -4.60
N MET A 103 -11.95 6.49 -3.80
CA MET A 103 -12.93 5.55 -4.31
C MET A 103 -14.05 5.25 -3.32
N LEU A 104 -15.19 4.81 -3.83
CA LEU A 104 -16.23 4.18 -3.03
C LEU A 104 -16.10 2.66 -3.15
N VAL A 105 -15.83 1.98 -2.04
CA VAL A 105 -15.70 0.52 -2.00
C VAL A 105 -16.98 -0.10 -1.45
N ARG A 106 -17.46 -1.14 -2.12
CA ARG A 106 -18.61 -1.92 -1.69
C ARG A 106 -18.24 -2.82 -0.51
N TYR A 107 -18.89 -2.60 0.62
CA TYR A 107 -18.89 -3.45 1.80
C TYR A 107 -20.22 -4.22 1.95
N GLY A 108 -20.16 -5.35 2.65
CA GLY A 108 -21.32 -6.22 2.91
C GLY A 108 -21.56 -7.30 1.86
N GLY A 109 -22.50 -8.20 2.18
CA GLY A 109 -22.83 -9.39 1.41
C GLY A 109 -23.80 -9.18 0.25
N LEU A 110 -24.58 -10.21 -0.07
CA LEU A 110 -25.58 -10.18 -1.15
C LEU A 110 -26.76 -9.25 -0.81
N LEU A 111 -27.20 -9.25 0.46
CA LEU A 111 -28.41 -8.59 0.96
C LEU A 111 -28.19 -7.17 1.52
N ILE A 112 -27.01 -6.88 2.07
CA ILE A 112 -26.64 -5.54 2.58
C ILE A 112 -25.46 -5.05 1.74
N LYS A 113 -25.67 -3.94 1.02
CA LYS A 113 -24.64 -3.31 0.19
C LYS A 113 -24.47 -1.86 0.64
N THR A 114 -23.39 -1.57 1.33
CA THR A 114 -22.99 -0.20 1.66
C THR A 114 -21.77 0.16 0.85
N PHE A 115 -21.70 1.39 0.37
CA PHE A 115 -20.49 1.95 -0.23
C PHE A 115 -19.86 2.89 0.78
N LEU A 116 -18.60 2.63 1.13
CA LEU A 116 -17.82 3.49 2.02
C LEU A 116 -16.76 4.22 1.19
N GLY A 117 -16.64 5.52 1.45
CA GLY A 117 -15.61 6.34 0.83
C GLY A 117 -14.25 6.04 1.45
N GLN A 118 -13.26 5.86 0.58
CA GLN A 118 -11.88 5.59 0.96
C GLN A 118 -10.93 6.57 0.31
N ASP A 119 -9.96 6.98 1.11
CA ASP A 119 -8.77 7.70 0.70
C ASP A 119 -7.60 6.70 0.76
N VAL A 120 -6.94 6.50 -0.36
CA VAL A 120 -5.99 5.40 -0.56
C VAL A 120 -4.67 5.95 -1.06
N TRP A 121 -3.60 5.67 -0.33
CA TRP A 121 -2.23 5.96 -0.73
C TRP A 121 -1.49 4.66 -1.02
N THR A 122 -0.70 4.64 -2.08
CA THR A 122 0.06 3.45 -2.48
C THR A 122 1.47 3.84 -2.90
N MET A 123 2.44 3.00 -2.58
CA MET A 123 3.81 3.05 -3.08
C MET A 123 4.13 1.70 -3.71
N HIS A 124 4.65 1.73 -4.93
CA HIS A 124 5.07 0.53 -5.68
C HIS A 124 6.54 0.67 -6.05
N LEU A 125 7.33 -0.36 -5.76
CA LEU A 125 8.77 -0.39 -5.97
C LEU A 125 9.21 -1.79 -6.40
N PHE A 126 10.18 -1.85 -7.31
CA PHE A 126 10.92 -3.06 -7.63
C PHE A 126 12.34 -2.92 -7.06
N CYS A 127 12.73 -3.84 -6.18
CA CYS A 127 14.08 -3.91 -5.61
C CYS A 127 14.87 -4.99 -6.35
N ASP A 128 15.85 -4.58 -7.15
CA ASP A 128 16.69 -5.50 -7.91
C ASP A 128 17.70 -6.25 -7.03
N ASP A 129 18.15 -5.65 -5.92
CA ASP A 129 19.12 -6.26 -5.01
C ASP A 129 18.56 -7.52 -4.34
N THR A 130 17.31 -7.47 -3.92
CA THR A 130 16.63 -8.61 -3.28
C THR A 130 15.72 -9.38 -4.22
N ARG A 131 15.60 -8.93 -5.48
CA ARG A 131 14.69 -9.49 -6.49
C ARG A 131 13.25 -9.56 -6.01
N ARG A 132 12.81 -8.54 -5.25
CA ARG A 132 11.46 -8.42 -4.71
C ARG A 132 10.70 -7.25 -5.34
N PHE A 133 9.41 -7.44 -5.63
CA PHE A 133 8.51 -6.29 -5.70
C PHE A 133 8.05 -5.96 -4.28
N VAL A 134 7.82 -4.69 -4.00
CA VAL A 134 7.25 -4.23 -2.73
C VAL A 134 6.13 -3.24 -3.00
N VAL A 135 5.03 -3.42 -2.28
CA VAL A 135 3.88 -2.52 -2.28
C VAL A 135 3.58 -2.12 -0.86
N VAL A 136 3.52 -0.82 -0.60
CA VAL A 136 2.99 -0.27 0.64
C VAL A 136 1.69 0.44 0.29
N TYR A 137 0.62 0.17 1.02
CA TYR A 137 -0.60 0.94 0.84
C TYR A 137 -1.29 1.24 2.15
N ASP A 138 -1.83 2.44 2.26
CA ASP A 138 -2.60 2.92 3.39
C ASP A 138 -4.02 3.23 2.93
N ILE A 139 -5.00 2.80 3.73
CA ILE A 139 -6.41 3.01 3.47
C ILE A 139 -7.03 3.67 4.69
N GLY A 140 -7.56 4.87 4.48
CA GLY A 140 -8.32 5.63 5.46
C GLY A 140 -9.71 6.01 4.96
N GLY A 141 -10.52 6.59 5.85
CA GLY A 141 -11.81 7.17 5.47
C GLY A 141 -11.66 8.50 4.74
N MET A 142 -12.64 8.84 3.90
CA MET A 142 -12.77 10.19 3.37
C MET A 142 -13.08 11.21 4.49
N GLY A 143 -12.58 12.44 4.37
CA GLY A 143 -12.69 13.48 5.40
C GLY A 143 -11.53 13.54 6.41
N PHE A 144 -10.56 12.62 6.32
CA PHE A 144 -9.33 12.57 7.12
C PHE A 144 -8.08 12.56 6.24
N GLU A 145 -8.15 13.21 5.07
CA GLU A 145 -7.11 13.08 4.04
C GLU A 145 -5.75 13.60 4.50
N HIS A 146 -5.73 14.64 5.33
CA HIS A 146 -4.48 15.17 5.88
C HIS A 146 -3.82 14.18 6.85
N GLU A 147 -4.61 13.55 7.72
CA GLU A 147 -4.13 12.52 8.64
C GLU A 147 -3.65 11.27 7.90
N ASN A 148 -4.37 10.87 6.84
CA ASN A 148 -3.99 9.73 6.00
C ASN A 148 -2.67 9.99 5.26
N GLU A 149 -2.53 11.17 4.64
CA GLU A 149 -1.29 11.58 3.98
C GLU A 149 -0.12 11.61 4.97
N LYS A 150 -0.29 12.24 6.14
CA LYS A 150 0.74 12.31 7.18
C LYS A 150 1.17 10.92 7.63
N ARG A 151 0.22 10.02 7.87
CA ARG A 151 0.48 8.64 8.26
C ARG A 151 1.24 7.89 7.17
N PHE A 152 0.80 7.98 5.92
CA PHE A 152 1.46 7.31 4.80
C PHE A 152 2.87 7.84 4.55
N LYS A 153 3.07 9.17 4.55
CA LYS A 153 4.40 9.78 4.44
C LYS A 153 5.33 9.34 5.56
N LYS A 154 4.82 9.27 6.80
CA LYS A 154 5.61 8.77 7.93
C LYS A 154 5.99 7.30 7.76
N ALA A 155 5.09 6.46 7.23
CA ALA A 155 5.39 5.07 6.94
C ALA A 155 6.54 4.90 5.94
N LEU A 156 6.63 5.81 4.97
CA LEU A 156 7.70 5.82 3.97
C LEU A 156 9.00 6.51 4.42
N GLU A 157 8.98 7.22 5.55
CA GLU A 157 10.16 7.90 6.10
C GLU A 157 11.21 6.87 6.53
N ASN A 158 12.40 6.90 5.93
CA ASN A 158 13.45 5.89 6.14
C ASN A 158 12.95 4.45 5.90
N PHE A 159 12.04 4.28 4.94
CA PHE A 159 11.63 2.96 4.46
C PHE A 159 12.82 2.23 3.86
N THR A 160 12.97 0.95 4.22
CA THR A 160 14.00 0.06 3.66
C THR A 160 13.32 -1.10 2.96
N CYS A 161 13.94 -1.59 1.89
CA CYS A 161 13.47 -2.74 1.12
C CYS A 161 14.52 -3.86 1.01
N HIS A 162 15.70 -3.66 1.58
CA HIS A 162 16.82 -4.60 1.63
C HIS A 162 17.73 -4.25 2.80
#